data_AF-A0A0Q6BCQ9-F1
#
_entry.id   AF-A0A0Q6BCQ9-F1
#
_cell.length_a   1.000
_cell.length_b   1.000
_cell.length_c   1.000
_cell.angle_alpha   90.00
_cell.angle_beta   90.00
_cell.angle_gamma   90.00
#
_symmetry.space_group_name_H-M   'P 1'
#
loop_
_entity.id
_entity.type
_entity.pdbx_description
1 polymer ?
#
loop_
_entity_poly.entity_id
_entity_poly.type
_entity_poly.pdbx_seq_one_letter_code
_entity_poly.pdbx_strand_id
1 'polypeptide(L)'
;MGLLNKLPNGVRYPSHKEWQLLKKLPKWWLLGTLVFASPLVYTWWQQGELLTQNLERTSMFLGLLFTFWFFIGAMIIGLVVIIIMKGPGYVADPYYLPKEDKELENKIQK
;
A
#
# COMPACT_ATOMS: atom_id res chain seq x y z
N MET A 1 0.99 26.37 -3.58
CA MET A 1 1.36 25.41 -4.64
C MET A 1 1.13 24.02 -4.07
N GLY A 2 0.12 23.30 -4.57
CA GLY A 2 -0.22 21.98 -4.02
C GLY A 2 0.80 20.93 -4.46
N LEU A 3 1.13 19.97 -3.60
CA LEU A 3 2.09 18.89 -3.90
C LEU A 3 1.73 18.02 -5.13
N LEU A 4 0.50 18.15 -5.68
CA LEU A 4 0.03 17.37 -6.82
C LEU A 4 -0.82 18.24 -7.76
N ASN A 5 -0.35 18.46 -8.99
CA ASN A 5 -1.12 19.13 -10.04
C ASN A 5 -2.18 18.19 -10.63
N LYS A 6 -3.42 18.67 -10.75
CA LYS A 6 -4.55 17.94 -11.34
C LYS A 6 -4.96 18.56 -12.67
N LEU A 7 -5.37 17.71 -13.62
CA LEU A 7 -5.97 18.15 -14.88
C LEU A 7 -7.37 18.73 -14.63
N PRO A 8 -7.69 19.94 -15.15
CA PRO A 8 -9.01 20.55 -14.98
C PRO A 8 -10.15 19.75 -15.64
N ASN A 9 -9.85 18.89 -16.61
CA ASN A 9 -10.83 18.05 -17.34
C ASN A 9 -10.46 16.54 -17.33
N GLY A 10 -9.70 16.08 -16.33
CA GLY A 10 -9.23 14.69 -16.28
C GLY A 10 -10.36 13.69 -16.02
N VAL A 11 -10.39 12.58 -16.77
CA VAL A 11 -11.29 11.45 -16.50
C VAL A 11 -10.87 10.79 -15.18
N ARG A 12 -11.80 10.72 -14.23
CA ARG A 12 -11.56 10.11 -12.92
C ARG A 12 -11.77 8.60 -12.99
N TYR A 13 -10.71 7.83 -12.84
CA TYR A 13 -10.84 6.38 -12.67
C TYR A 13 -11.28 6.05 -11.23
N PRO A 14 -12.28 5.16 -11.04
CA PRO A 14 -12.79 4.83 -9.72
C PRO A 14 -11.83 3.88 -8.96
N SER A 15 -10.97 4.41 -8.09
CA SER A 15 -10.15 3.63 -7.13
C SER A 15 -10.95 3.19 -5.89
N HIS A 16 -12.23 2.81 -6.06
CA HIS A 16 -13.12 2.55 -4.93
C HIS A 16 -12.71 1.29 -4.13
N LYS A 17 -12.29 0.22 -4.79
CA LYS A 17 -11.94 -1.04 -4.12
C LYS A 17 -10.63 -0.96 -3.34
N GLU A 18 -9.60 -0.34 -3.91
CA GLU A 18 -8.29 -0.19 -3.28
C GLU A 18 -8.38 0.68 -2.02
N TRP A 19 -9.16 1.77 -2.09
CA TRP A 19 -9.41 2.63 -0.93
C TRP A 19 -10.17 1.91 0.19
N GLN A 20 -11.14 1.06 -0.15
CA GLN A 20 -11.85 0.24 0.82
C GLN A 20 -10.93 -0.80 1.48
N LEU A 21 -10.04 -1.43 0.71
CA LEU A 21 -9.04 -2.37 1.22
C LEU A 21 -8.07 -1.68 2.17
N LEU A 22 -7.54 -0.51 1.79
CA LEU A 22 -6.63 0.26 2.63
C LEU A 22 -7.26 0.68 3.96
N LYS A 23 -8.55 1.03 3.97
CA LYS A 23 -9.30 1.32 5.21
C LYS A 23 -9.55 0.09 6.09
N LYS A 24 -9.68 -1.10 5.51
CA LYS A 24 -9.90 -2.35 6.26
C LYS A 24 -8.60 -2.95 6.77
N LEU A 25 -7.49 -2.71 6.08
CA LEU A 25 -6.15 -3.19 6.42
C LEU A 25 -5.74 -3.01 7.89
N PRO A 26 -5.91 -1.86 8.55
CA PRO A 26 -5.50 -1.69 9.95
C PRO A 26 -6.24 -2.65 10.89
N LYS A 27 -7.49 -3.03 10.58
CA LYS A 27 -8.23 -4.02 11.37
C LYS A 27 -7.61 -5.41 11.24
N TRP A 28 -7.23 -5.81 10.02
CA TRP A 28 -6.55 -7.07 9.76
C TRP A 28 -5.15 -7.12 10.38
N TRP A 29 -4.43 -5.99 10.34
CA TRP A 29 -3.14 -5.85 11.01
C TRP A 29 -3.25 -6.05 12.51
N LEU A 30 -4.23 -5.40 13.16
CA LEU A 30 -4.50 -5.58 14.59
C LEU A 30 -4.85 -7.05 14.91
N LEU A 31 -5.76 -7.65 14.13
CA LEU A 31 -6.19 -9.02 14.35
C LEU A 31 -5.02 -10.02 14.23
N GLY A 32 -4.21 -9.90 13.17
CA GLY A 32 -3.07 -10.78 12.96
C GLY A 32 -1.96 -10.55 14.00
N THR A 33 -1.71 -9.30 14.40
CA THR A 33 -0.78 -8.99 15.49
C THR A 33 -1.23 -9.65 16.79
N LEU A 34 -2.53 -9.62 17.10
CA LEU A 34 -3.09 -10.28 18.28
C LEU A 34 -2.92 -11.81 18.23
N VAL A 35 -3.12 -12.43 17.07
CA VAL A 35 -2.92 -13.87 16.87
C VAL A 35 -1.47 -14.28 17.10
N PHE A 36 -0.50 -13.56 16.53
CA PHE A 36 0.92 -13.86 16.70
C PHE A 36 1.46 -13.47 18.08
N ALA A 37 0.91 -12.43 18.72
CA ALA A 37 1.31 -12.01 20.06
C ALA A 37 0.67 -12.86 21.17
N SER A 38 -0.48 -13.48 20.94
CA SER A 38 -1.19 -14.31 21.92
C SER A 38 -0.31 -15.36 22.60
N PRO A 39 0.45 -16.22 21.89
CA PRO A 39 1.31 -17.21 22.53
C PRO A 39 2.44 -16.57 23.36
N LEU A 40 2.97 -15.43 22.93
CA LEU A 40 4.01 -14.69 23.66
C LEU A 40 3.48 -14.09 24.97
N VAL A 41 2.29 -13.49 24.93
CA VAL A 41 1.65 -12.94 26.13
C VAL A 41 1.27 -14.06 27.10
N TYR A 42 0.78 -15.19 26.58
CA TYR A 42 0.43 -16.35 27.41
C TYR A 42 1.65 -16.95 28.12
N THR A 43 2.77 -17.15 27.41
CA THR A 43 4.01 -17.65 28.04
C THR A 43 4.55 -16.67 29.06
N TRP A 44 4.55 -15.36 28.75
CA TRP A 44 4.94 -14.33 29.69
C TRP A 44 4.08 -14.31 30.95
N TRP A 45 2.76 -14.45 30.83
CA TRP A 45 1.85 -14.47 31.97
C TRP A 45 2.10 -15.67 32.91
N GLN A 46 2.40 -16.84 32.35
CA GLN A 46 2.61 -18.06 33.14
C GLN A 46 3.99 -18.13 33.80
N GLN A 47 5.03 -17.66 33.11
CA GLN A 47 6.42 -17.90 33.51
C GLN A 47 7.10 -16.62 34.04
N GLY A 48 6.55 -15.43 33.79
CA GLY A 48 7.14 -14.13 34.12
C GLY A 48 8.38 -13.77 33.29
N GLU A 49 9.00 -14.75 32.64
CA GLU A 49 10.25 -14.62 31.89
C GLU A 49 10.13 -15.23 30.50
N LEU A 50 10.35 -14.42 29.46
CA LEU A 50 10.18 -14.83 28.05
C LEU A 50 11.40 -15.56 27.47
N LEU A 51 12.58 -15.35 28.04
CA LEU A 51 13.86 -15.68 27.42
C LEU A 51 14.56 -16.92 28.00
N THR A 52 14.22 -17.37 29.19
CA THR A 52 15.04 -18.35 29.92
C THR A 52 14.62 -19.80 29.70
N GLN A 53 13.32 -20.10 29.56
CA GLN A 53 12.86 -21.48 29.38
C GLN A 53 12.55 -21.87 27.93
N ASN A 54 12.18 -20.92 27.06
CA ASN A 54 11.64 -21.21 25.73
C ASN A 54 12.20 -20.28 24.63
N LEU A 55 13.50 -19.97 24.69
CA LEU A 55 14.13 -18.97 23.82
C LEU A 55 13.89 -19.22 22.32
N GLU A 56 14.00 -20.47 21.87
CA GLU A 56 13.79 -20.84 20.46
C GLU A 56 12.34 -20.59 20.00
N ARG A 57 11.35 -20.93 20.82
CA ARG A 57 9.94 -20.69 20.49
C ARG A 57 9.63 -19.20 20.51
N THR A 58 10.07 -18.50 21.55
CA THR A 58 9.87 -17.05 21.69
C THR A 58 10.46 -16.31 20.49
N SER A 59 11.69 -16.64 20.09
CA SER A 59 12.35 -15.98 18.94
C SER A 59 11.67 -16.30 17.61
N MET A 60 11.16 -17.53 17.42
CA MET A 60 10.39 -17.90 16.23
C MET A 60 9.09 -17.09 16.09
N PHE A 61 8.29 -16.99 17.16
CA PHE A 61 7.05 -16.21 17.13
C PHE A 61 7.30 -14.71 16.99
N LEU A 62 8.37 -14.20 17.63
CA LEU A 62 8.79 -12.81 17.45
C LEU A 62 9.19 -12.54 16.00
N GLY A 63 9.96 -13.44 15.39
CA GLY A 63 10.33 -13.38 13.98
C GLY A 63 9.11 -13.36 13.06
N LEU A 64 8.14 -14.26 13.28
CA LEU A 64 6.89 -14.30 12.54
C LEU A 64 6.08 -12.99 12.67
N LEU A 65 6.03 -12.40 13.87
CA LEU A 65 5.38 -11.11 14.11
C LEU A 65 6.03 -9.99 13.25
N PHE A 66 7.36 -9.90 13.27
CA PHE A 66 8.10 -8.92 12.47
C PHE A 66 7.92 -9.14 10.96
N THR A 67 7.98 -10.39 10.50
CA THR A 67 7.71 -10.75 9.10
C THR A 67 6.30 -10.35 8.70
N PHE A 68 5.29 -10.62 9.52
CA PHE A 68 3.90 -10.22 9.27
C PHE A 68 3.77 -8.71 9.12
N TRP A 69 4.36 -7.93 10.05
CA TRP A 69 4.37 -6.47 9.96
C TRP A 69 5.05 -5.95 8.69
N PHE A 70 6.15 -6.58 8.27
CA PHE A 70 6.83 -6.21 7.04
C PHE A 70 5.94 -6.41 5.81
N PHE A 71 5.26 -7.56 5.70
CA PHE A 71 4.33 -7.84 4.59
C PHE A 71 3.15 -6.86 4.56
N ILE A 72 2.61 -6.48 5.72
CA ILE A 72 1.54 -5.47 5.77
C ILE A 72 2.06 -4.10 5.37
N GLY A 73 3.25 -3.72 5.83
CA GLY A 73 3.90 -2.47 5.40
C GLY A 73 4.06 -2.42 3.88
N ALA A 74 4.59 -3.48 3.27
CA ALA A 74 4.72 -3.59 1.83
C ALA A 74 3.36 -3.50 1.11
N MET A 75 2.32 -4.16 1.63
CA MET A 75 0.97 -4.11 1.07
C MET A 75 0.34 -2.71 1.17
N ILE A 76 0.56 -1.98 2.28
CA ILE A 76 0.11 -0.58 2.43
C ILE A 76 0.76 0.28 1.35
N ILE A 77 2.08 0.20 1.22
CA ILE A 77 2.83 0.99 0.22
C ILE A 77 2.32 0.68 -1.18
N GLY A 78 2.14 -0.60 -1.52
CA GLY A 78 1.58 -1.02 -2.81
C GLY A 78 0.19 -0.44 -3.08
N LEU A 79 -0.73 -0.51 -2.11
CA LEU A 79 -2.06 0.07 -2.25
C LEU A 79 -2.00 1.58 -2.43
N VAL A 80 -1.20 2.29 -1.63
CA VAL A 80 -1.02 3.75 -1.73
C VAL A 80 -0.51 4.14 -3.12
N VAL A 81 0.48 3.43 -3.65
CA VAL A 81 1.01 3.67 -4.99
C VAL A 81 -0.08 3.49 -6.05
N ILE A 82 -0.87 2.41 -5.99
CA ILE A 82 -1.95 2.18 -6.96
C ILE A 82 -3.00 3.29 -6.88
N ILE A 83 -3.38 3.74 -5.68
CA ILE A 83 -4.32 4.84 -5.48
C ILE A 83 -3.79 6.15 -6.08
N ILE A 84 -2.49 6.41 -5.96
CA ILE A 84 -1.84 7.57 -6.57
C ILE A 84 -1.83 7.44 -8.09
N MET A 85 -1.43 6.28 -8.63
CA MET A 85 -1.37 6.02 -10.07
C MET A 85 -2.75 6.10 -10.75
N LYS A 86 -3.79 5.54 -10.11
CA LYS A 86 -5.19 5.64 -10.55
C LYS A 86 -5.87 6.94 -10.13
N GLY A 87 -5.12 7.88 -9.55
CA GLY A 87 -5.66 9.13 -9.01
C GLY A 87 -6.45 9.96 -10.02
N PRO A 88 -7.01 11.11 -9.60
CA PRO A 88 -7.89 11.97 -10.40
C PRO A 88 -7.19 12.71 -11.57
N GLY A 89 -6.29 12.05 -12.29
CA GLY A 89 -5.49 12.66 -13.35
C GLY A 89 -4.37 13.53 -12.80
N TYR A 90 -3.51 12.96 -11.95
CA TYR A 90 -2.26 13.63 -11.56
C TYR A 90 -1.30 13.65 -12.74
N VAL A 91 -0.69 14.81 -13.00
CA VAL A 91 0.24 15.01 -14.12
C VAL A 91 1.65 15.16 -13.57
N ALA A 92 2.58 14.35 -14.09
CA ALA A 92 3.98 14.38 -13.68
C ALA A 92 4.76 15.58 -14.25
N ASP A 93 4.37 16.08 -15.43
CA ASP A 93 4.71 17.41 -15.96
C ASP A 93 3.86 17.66 -17.21
N PRO A 94 3.32 18.88 -17.44
CA PRO A 94 2.62 19.19 -18.66
C PRO A 94 3.60 19.25 -19.83
N TYR A 95 3.59 18.22 -20.69
CA TYR A 95 4.27 18.30 -21.99
C TYR A 95 3.49 19.19 -22.93
N TYR A 96 4.15 20.21 -23.48
CA TYR A 96 3.60 21.01 -24.56
C TYR A 96 3.64 20.18 -25.84
N LEU A 97 2.48 19.65 -26.23
CA LEU A 97 2.32 19.01 -27.53
C LEU A 97 2.42 20.09 -28.61
N PRO A 98 3.29 19.91 -29.63
CA PRO A 98 3.27 20.75 -30.82
C PRO A 98 1.87 20.71 -31.43
N LYS A 99 1.43 21.82 -32.03
CA LYS A 99 0.12 21.89 -32.67
C LYS A 99 0.06 20.84 -33.77
N GLU A 100 -0.98 20.00 -33.74
CA GLU A 100 -1.17 18.91 -34.69
C GLU A 100 -1.25 19.45 -36.12
N ASP A 101 -0.37 18.96 -36.99
CA ASP A 101 -0.32 19.32 -38.40
C ASP A 101 -1.18 18.34 -39.22
N LYS A 102 -2.40 18.77 -39.53
CA LYS A 102 -3.41 17.97 -40.24
C LYS A 102 -3.03 17.65 -41.69
N GLU A 103 -2.04 18.33 -42.25
CA GLU A 103 -1.57 18.04 -43.61
C GLU A 103 -0.79 16.71 -43.68
N LEU A 104 -0.09 16.35 -42.60
CA LEU A 104 0.67 15.10 -42.52
C LEU A 104 -0.26 13.88 -42.36
N GLU A 105 -1.37 14.02 -41.65
CA GLU A 105 -2.35 12.94 -41.44
C GLU A 105 -3.07 12.55 -42.74
N ASN A 106 -3.46 13.55 -43.55
CA ASN A 106 -4.12 13.33 -44.84
C ASN A 106 -3.21 12.68 -45.89
N LYS A 107 -1.88 12.82 -45.78
CA LYS A 107 -0.92 12.16 -46.67
C LYS A 107 -0.76 10.66 -46.39
N ILE A 108 -1.02 10.22 -45.16
CA ILE A 108 -0.87 8.81 -44.75
C ILE A 108 -2.11 7.99 -45.13
N GLN A 109 -3.28 8.63 -45.30
CA GLN A 109 -4.55 7.98 -45.65
C GLN A 109 -4.77 7.81 -47.18
N LYS A 110 -3.81 8.20 -48.02
CA LYS A 110 -3.85 8.07 -49.48
C LYS A 110 -2.86 7.03 -49.97
#